data_AF-A0A374WLI1-F1
#
_entry.id   AF-A0A374WLI1-F1
#
_cell.length_a   1.000
_cell.length_b   1.000
_cell.length_c   1.000
_cell.angle_alpha   90.00
_cell.angle_beta   90.00
_cell.angle_gamma   90.00
#
_symmetry.space_group_name_H-M   'P 1'
#
loop_
_entity.id
_entity.type
_entity.pdbx_description
1 polymer ?
#
loop_
_entity_poly.entity_id
_entity_poly.type
_entity_poly.pdbx_seq_one_letter_code
_entity_poly.pdbx_strand_id
1 'polypeptide(L)'
;MASKAVNNYITKRYERWLDYSLYHCGLAGIPDEATDVLNEVICSLLQKKNRLLDKLLETKKNGYTELDFFVLKMIKLNASSPTSQYRSRYKPLPVDDNVDYSRLDIEDIPDESEDRNTEILNKLHLVRDTFESLDLGPVAARVFEFHFFQDGNFSDWEGPETLKQLYEIYNGVQELIRKKIAGETIF
;
A
#
# COMPACT_ATOMS: atom_id res chain seq x y z
N MET A 1 28.44 -11.65 -0.23
CA MET A 1 29.10 -10.92 -1.35
C MET A 1 29.80 -11.93 -2.24
N ALA A 2 29.67 -11.79 -3.56
CA ALA A 2 30.29 -12.67 -4.55
C ALA A 2 31.83 -12.54 -4.56
N SER A 3 32.51 -13.53 -5.13
CA SER A 3 33.98 -13.54 -5.21
C SER A 3 34.48 -12.41 -6.12
N LYS A 4 35.70 -11.92 -5.85
CA LYS A 4 36.34 -10.84 -6.66
C LYS A 4 36.47 -11.24 -8.13
N ALA A 5 36.67 -12.52 -8.41
CA ALA A 5 36.74 -13.08 -9.76
C ALA A 5 35.41 -12.95 -10.51
N VAL A 6 34.30 -13.29 -9.86
CA VAL A 6 32.94 -13.17 -10.43
C VAL A 6 32.59 -11.72 -10.71
N ASN A 7 32.85 -10.81 -9.76
CA ASN A 7 32.57 -9.38 -9.96
C ASN A 7 33.37 -8.80 -11.15
N ASN A 8 34.67 -9.10 -11.23
CA ASN A 8 35.50 -8.66 -12.35
C ASN A 8 35.03 -9.22 -13.69
N TYR A 9 34.51 -10.45 -13.70
CA TYR A 9 33.96 -11.07 -14.90
C TYR A 9 32.68 -10.37 -15.36
N ILE A 10 31.75 -10.13 -14.43
CA ILE A 10 30.50 -9.42 -14.69
C ILE A 10 30.79 -8.04 -15.27
N THR A 11 31.70 -7.25 -14.66
CA THR A 11 32.06 -5.92 -15.15
C THR A 11 32.57 -5.95 -16.59
N LYS A 12 33.39 -6.94 -16.95
CA LYS A 12 33.92 -7.07 -18.32
C LYS A 12 32.88 -7.50 -19.35
N ARG A 13 31.86 -8.26 -18.93
CA ARG A 13 30.81 -8.79 -19.83
C ARG A 13 29.56 -7.94 -19.87
N TYR A 14 29.42 -6.98 -18.94
CA TYR A 14 28.22 -6.19 -18.73
C TYR A 14 27.70 -5.55 -20.02
N GLU A 15 28.53 -4.80 -20.74
CA GLU A 15 28.12 -4.12 -21.98
C GLU A 15 27.56 -5.11 -23.02
N ARG A 16 28.22 -6.26 -23.17
CA ARG A 16 27.78 -7.28 -24.13
C ARG A 16 26.47 -7.95 -23.72
N TRP A 17 26.22 -8.11 -22.42
CA TRP A 17 24.93 -8.58 -21.93
C TRP A 17 23.85 -7.50 -22.06
N LEU A 18 24.22 -6.22 -21.96
CA LEU A 18 23.31 -5.10 -22.17
C LEU A 18 22.84 -5.03 -23.63
N ASP A 19 23.74 -5.20 -24.60
CA ASP A 19 23.37 -5.31 -26.02
C ASP A 19 22.34 -6.41 -26.26
N TYR A 20 22.53 -7.56 -25.60
CA TYR A 20 21.58 -8.67 -25.69
C TYR A 20 20.25 -8.35 -25.01
N SER A 21 20.28 -7.65 -23.88
CA SER A 21 19.08 -7.16 -23.18
C SER A 21 18.29 -6.19 -24.06
N LEU A 22 18.96 -5.19 -24.64
CA LEU A 22 18.37 -4.22 -25.56
C LEU A 22 17.66 -4.91 -26.74
N TYR A 23 18.29 -5.92 -27.33
CA TYR A 23 17.68 -6.68 -28.42
C TYR A 23 16.38 -7.39 -28.00
N HIS A 24 16.38 -8.13 -26.89
CA HIS A 24 15.18 -8.86 -26.44
C HIS A 24 14.10 -7.96 -25.87
N CYS A 25 14.48 -6.90 -25.17
CA CYS A 25 13.56 -5.88 -24.66
C CYS A 25 12.90 -5.10 -25.80
N GLY A 26 13.65 -4.76 -26.85
CA GLY A 26 13.09 -4.18 -28.08
C GLY A 26 12.06 -5.08 -28.76
N LEU A 27 12.36 -6.38 -28.89
CA LEU A 27 11.39 -7.36 -29.40
C LEU A 27 10.13 -7.50 -28.53
N ALA A 28 10.26 -7.25 -27.23
CA ALA A 28 9.17 -7.37 -26.26
C ALA A 28 8.44 -6.04 -26.00
N GLY A 29 8.73 -4.99 -26.78
CA GLY A 29 8.08 -3.68 -26.70
C GLY A 29 8.45 -2.86 -25.46
N ILE A 30 9.57 -3.15 -24.80
CA ILE A 30 10.06 -2.45 -23.60
C ILE A 30 11.53 -2.02 -23.73
N PRO A 31 11.93 -1.30 -24.79
CA PRO A 31 13.34 -0.98 -25.05
C PRO A 31 13.99 -0.19 -23.89
N ASP A 32 13.23 0.68 -23.24
CA ASP A 32 13.72 1.54 -22.15
C ASP A 32 14.03 0.76 -20.86
N GLU A 33 13.47 -0.45 -20.71
CA GLU A 33 13.64 -1.30 -19.53
C GLU A 33 14.87 -2.23 -19.64
N ALA A 34 15.63 -2.19 -20.74
CA ALA A 34 16.72 -3.14 -20.99
C ALA A 34 17.80 -3.15 -19.91
N THR A 35 18.15 -1.97 -19.37
CA THR A 35 19.13 -1.82 -18.30
C THR A 35 18.61 -2.42 -17.00
N ASP A 36 17.35 -2.18 -16.67
CA ASP A 36 16.72 -2.66 -15.45
C ASP A 36 16.54 -4.18 -15.46
N VAL A 37 16.14 -4.75 -16.61
CA VAL A 37 16.08 -6.21 -16.80
C VAL A 37 17.44 -6.85 -16.55
N LEU A 38 18.52 -6.28 -17.09
CA LEU A 38 19.88 -6.80 -16.88
C LEU A 38 20.29 -6.70 -15.41
N ASN A 39 20.06 -5.55 -14.78
CA ASN A 39 20.41 -5.32 -13.39
C ASN A 39 19.66 -6.27 -12.44
N GLU A 40 18.37 -6.51 -12.67
CA GLU A 40 17.60 -7.47 -11.87
C GLU A 40 18.16 -8.90 -12.01
N VAL A 41 18.55 -9.29 -13.23
CA VAL A 41 19.20 -10.59 -13.47
C VAL A 41 20.52 -10.71 -12.72
N ILE A 42 21.36 -9.67 -12.75
CA ILE A 42 22.65 -9.64 -12.04
C ILE A 42 22.43 -9.65 -10.53
N CYS A 43 21.49 -8.87 -10.00
CA CYS A 43 21.12 -8.86 -8.59
C CYS A 43 20.66 -10.25 -8.13
N SER A 44 19.77 -10.90 -8.88
CA SER A 44 19.30 -12.26 -8.62
C SER A 44 20.43 -13.30 -8.69
N LEU A 45 21.39 -13.12 -9.61
CA LEU A 45 22.57 -13.95 -9.72
C LEU A 45 23.46 -13.82 -8.48
N LEU A 46 23.75 -12.58 -8.03
CA LEU A 46 24.63 -12.31 -6.89
C LEU A 46 24.04 -12.73 -5.54
N GLN A 47 22.72 -12.96 -5.47
CA GLN A 47 22.06 -13.56 -4.30
C GLN A 47 22.31 -15.08 -4.18
N LYS A 48 22.78 -15.75 -5.24
CA LYS A 48 23.07 -17.20 -5.20
C LYS A 48 24.34 -17.50 -4.39
N LYS A 49 24.46 -18.74 -3.91
CA LYS A 49 25.64 -19.21 -3.15
C LYS A 49 26.92 -19.07 -3.97
N ASN A 50 27.96 -18.48 -3.40
CA ASN A 50 29.26 -18.24 -4.06
C ASN A 50 29.85 -19.48 -4.74
N ARG A 51 29.79 -20.66 -4.07
CA ARG A 51 30.28 -21.93 -4.64
C ARG A 51 29.65 -22.29 -5.99
N LEU A 52 28.38 -21.91 -6.20
CA LEU A 52 27.69 -22.13 -7.46
C LEU A 52 28.18 -21.14 -8.54
N LEU A 53 28.39 -19.88 -8.16
CA LEU A 53 28.88 -18.85 -9.07
C LEU A 53 30.30 -19.15 -9.56
N ASP A 54 31.18 -19.57 -8.66
CA ASP A 54 32.55 -19.95 -9.00
C ASP A 54 32.54 -21.18 -9.94
N LYS A 55 31.69 -22.18 -9.66
CA LYS A 55 31.50 -23.34 -10.54
C LYS A 55 31.06 -22.95 -11.95
N LEU A 56 30.06 -22.06 -12.06
CA LEU A 56 29.54 -21.56 -13.36
C LEU A 56 30.56 -20.73 -14.14
N LEU A 57 31.50 -20.09 -13.44
CA LEU A 57 32.59 -19.34 -14.05
C LEU A 57 33.69 -20.27 -14.58
N GLU A 58 33.96 -21.37 -13.87
CA GLU A 58 34.96 -22.38 -14.24
C GLU A 58 34.52 -23.26 -15.41
N THR A 59 33.24 -23.63 -15.47
CA THR A 59 32.69 -24.40 -16.61
C THR A 59 32.58 -23.54 -17.87
N LYS A 60 33.48 -23.81 -18.81
CA LYS A 60 33.55 -23.12 -20.11
C LYS A 60 33.17 -24.07 -21.25
N LYS A 61 32.36 -23.57 -22.18
CA LYS A 61 32.02 -24.26 -23.43
C LYS A 61 32.17 -23.26 -24.58
N ASN A 62 33.02 -23.58 -25.56
CA ASN A 62 33.29 -22.76 -26.75
C ASN A 62 33.60 -21.27 -26.44
N GLY A 63 34.42 -21.00 -25.41
CA GLY A 63 34.86 -19.63 -25.07
C GLY A 63 33.85 -18.79 -24.28
N TYR A 64 32.64 -19.32 -24.03
CA TYR A 64 31.66 -18.74 -23.11
C TYR A 64 31.58 -19.57 -21.83
N THR A 65 31.26 -18.89 -20.72
CA THR A 65 31.06 -19.52 -19.43
C THR A 65 29.61 -19.96 -19.27
N GLU A 66 29.33 -20.96 -18.44
CA GLU A 66 27.94 -21.29 -18.09
C GLU A 66 27.23 -20.11 -17.41
N LEU A 67 27.99 -19.23 -16.76
CA LEU A 67 27.50 -17.96 -16.23
C LEU A 67 26.94 -17.05 -17.33
N ASP A 68 27.60 -16.94 -18.48
CA ASP A 68 27.05 -16.21 -19.66
C ASP A 68 25.72 -16.83 -20.10
N PHE A 69 25.67 -18.15 -20.26
CA PHE A 69 24.44 -18.84 -20.69
C PHE A 69 23.30 -18.63 -19.70
N PHE A 70 23.59 -18.65 -18.40
CA PHE A 70 22.60 -18.38 -17.38
C PHE A 70 22.04 -16.96 -17.50
N VAL A 71 22.91 -15.96 -17.58
CA VAL A 71 22.51 -14.55 -17.70
C VAL A 71 21.69 -14.32 -18.97
N LEU A 72 22.18 -14.77 -20.13
CA LEU A 72 21.48 -14.63 -21.40
C LEU A 72 20.09 -15.29 -21.38
N LYS A 73 19.99 -16.50 -20.81
CA LYS A 73 18.71 -17.21 -20.67
C LYS A 73 17.75 -16.45 -19.77
N MET A 74 18.25 -15.88 -18.68
CA MET A 74 17.43 -15.15 -17.70
C MET A 74 16.95 -13.80 -18.25
N ILE A 75 17.80 -13.09 -19.01
CA ILE A 75 17.42 -11.87 -19.74
C ILE A 75 16.26 -12.18 -20.70
N LYS A 76 16.41 -13.21 -21.53
CA LYS A 76 15.36 -13.61 -22.48
C LYS A 76 14.05 -13.93 -21.74
N LEU A 77 14.13 -14.69 -20.64
CA LEU A 77 12.96 -15.04 -19.84
C LEU A 77 12.25 -13.82 -19.25
N ASN A 78 13.01 -12.87 -18.69
CA ASN A 78 12.47 -11.65 -18.08
C ASN A 78 11.90 -10.68 -19.11
N ALA A 79 12.48 -10.59 -20.31
CA ALA A 79 11.95 -9.76 -21.38
C ALA A 79 10.65 -10.35 -21.98
N SER A 80 10.64 -11.66 -22.29
CA SER A 80 9.57 -12.28 -23.09
C SER A 80 8.43 -12.89 -22.29
N SER A 81 8.67 -13.34 -21.04
CA SER A 81 7.62 -14.04 -20.28
C SER A 81 6.79 -13.06 -19.44
N PRO A 82 5.45 -13.02 -19.61
CA PRO A 82 4.57 -12.15 -18.82
C PRO A 82 4.52 -12.56 -17.33
N THR A 83 4.85 -13.82 -17.01
CA THR A 83 4.92 -14.34 -15.64
C THR A 83 6.33 -14.28 -15.04
N SER A 84 7.29 -13.67 -15.75
CA SER A 84 8.65 -13.52 -15.22
C SER A 84 8.68 -12.62 -13.99
N GLN A 85 9.70 -12.79 -13.16
CA GLN A 85 9.84 -12.01 -11.93
C GLN A 85 9.88 -10.51 -12.21
N TYR A 86 10.56 -10.11 -13.29
CA TYR A 86 10.65 -8.72 -13.69
C TYR A 86 9.28 -8.18 -14.16
N ARG A 87 8.63 -8.82 -15.15
CA ARG A 87 7.32 -8.38 -15.66
C ARG A 87 6.21 -8.41 -14.62
N SER A 88 6.28 -9.34 -13.66
CA SER A 88 5.30 -9.42 -12.58
C SER A 88 5.45 -8.29 -11.56
N ARG A 89 6.67 -7.78 -11.35
CA ARG A 89 6.95 -6.68 -10.40
C ARG A 89 6.72 -5.31 -11.03
N TYR A 90 7.11 -5.16 -12.29
CA TYR A 90 7.07 -3.90 -13.03
C TYR A 90 5.94 -3.92 -14.07
N LYS A 91 4.74 -4.33 -13.64
CA LYS A 91 3.57 -4.24 -14.53
C LYS A 91 3.29 -2.76 -14.80
N PRO A 92 3.20 -2.33 -16.07
CA PRO A 92 2.70 -1.00 -16.35
C PRO A 92 1.30 -0.89 -15.75
N LEU A 93 1.01 0.25 -15.12
CA LEU A 93 -0.37 0.58 -14.79
C LEU A 93 -1.17 0.57 -16.09
N PRO A 94 -2.44 0.13 -16.06
CA PRO A 94 -3.30 0.28 -17.22
C PRO A 94 -3.45 1.78 -17.51
N VAL A 95 -2.69 2.27 -18.48
CA VAL A 95 -2.84 3.60 -19.05
C VAL A 95 -3.83 3.44 -20.20
N ASP A 96 -4.93 4.18 -20.16
CA ASP A 96 -5.78 4.31 -21.32
C ASP A 96 -5.04 5.18 -22.35
N ASP A 97 -4.55 4.55 -23.43
CA ASP A 97 -3.82 5.22 -24.51
C ASP A 97 -4.61 6.37 -25.16
N ASN A 98 -5.91 6.52 -24.88
CA ASN A 98 -6.74 7.64 -25.35
C ASN A 98 -6.70 8.87 -24.44
N VAL A 99 -6.05 8.81 -23.27
CA VAL A 99 -6.00 9.92 -22.31
C VAL A 99 -4.78 10.79 -22.61
N ASP A 100 -5.01 11.91 -23.32
CA ASP A 100 -4.02 12.95 -23.51
C ASP A 100 -4.00 13.88 -22.28
N TYR A 101 -3.00 13.67 -21.41
CA TYR A 101 -2.81 14.48 -20.21
C TYR A 101 -2.60 15.97 -20.49
N SER A 102 -2.14 16.35 -21.69
CA SER A 102 -1.96 17.74 -22.08
C SER A 102 -3.26 18.45 -22.46
N ARG A 103 -4.35 17.69 -22.62
CA ARG A 103 -5.71 18.19 -22.91
C ARG A 103 -6.62 18.15 -21.68
N LEU A 104 -6.11 17.71 -20.54
CA LEU A 104 -6.83 17.83 -19.28
C LEU A 104 -6.77 19.31 -18.88
N ASP A 105 -7.83 20.06 -19.21
CA ASP A 105 -8.12 21.34 -18.57
C ASP A 105 -8.57 21.04 -17.13
N ILE A 106 -7.60 20.80 -16.27
CA ILE A 106 -7.82 20.71 -14.83
C ILE A 106 -7.86 22.15 -14.34
N GLU A 107 -9.06 22.65 -14.08
CA GLU A 107 -9.19 23.90 -13.33
C GLU A 107 -8.50 23.70 -11.97
N ASP A 108 -7.60 24.62 -11.60
CA ASP A 108 -7.10 24.76 -10.23
C ASP A 108 -8.27 25.22 -9.37
N ILE A 109 -9.17 24.29 -9.06
CA ILE A 109 -10.21 24.49 -8.06
C ILE A 109 -9.46 24.49 -6.73
N PRO A 110 -9.41 25.61 -6.00
CA PRO A 110 -8.90 25.58 -4.65
C PRO A 110 -9.73 24.55 -3.90
N ASP A 111 -9.07 23.54 -3.36
CA ASP A 111 -9.72 22.56 -2.50
C ASP A 111 -10.22 23.35 -1.28
N GLU A 112 -11.50 23.75 -1.30
CA GLU A 112 -12.25 24.10 -0.11
C GLU A 112 -12.40 22.81 0.70
N SER A 113 -11.26 22.32 1.20
CA SER A 113 -11.22 21.25 2.16
C SER A 113 -11.83 21.82 3.43
N GLU A 114 -13.16 21.76 3.50
CA GLU A 114 -13.87 21.97 4.74
C GLU A 114 -13.20 21.07 5.76
N ASP A 115 -12.67 21.68 6.82
CA ASP A 115 -12.00 20.96 7.89
C ASP A 115 -13.06 20.16 8.67
N ARG A 116 -13.42 19.01 8.10
CA ARG A 116 -14.39 18.07 8.66
C ARG A 116 -13.97 17.65 10.06
N ASN A 117 -12.67 17.63 10.36
CA ASN A 117 -12.18 17.29 11.69
C ASN A 117 -12.57 18.40 12.69
N THR A 118 -12.41 19.67 12.32
CA THR A 118 -12.85 20.80 13.13
C THR A 118 -14.38 20.80 13.29
N GLU A 119 -15.15 20.49 12.24
CA GLU A 119 -16.61 20.39 12.33
C GLU A 119 -17.07 19.27 13.29
N ILE A 120 -16.44 18.08 13.19
CA ILE A 120 -16.71 16.94 14.07
C ILE A 120 -16.37 17.29 15.52
N LEU A 121 -15.24 17.94 15.76
CA LEU A 121 -14.81 18.36 17.10
C LEU A 121 -15.80 19.33 17.73
N ASN A 122 -16.26 20.34 16.98
CA ASN A 122 -17.26 21.30 17.46
C ASN A 122 -18.60 20.62 17.81
N LYS A 123 -19.04 19.66 16.99
CA LYS A 123 -20.24 18.86 17.27
C LYS A 123 -20.07 18.00 18.54
N LEU A 124 -18.89 17.43 18.76
CA LEU A 124 -18.59 16.62 19.94
C LEU A 124 -18.60 17.46 21.22
N HIS A 125 -18.06 18.68 21.18
CA HIS A 125 -18.14 19.63 22.29
C HIS A 125 -19.59 19.98 22.63
N LEU A 126 -20.43 20.26 21.62
CA LEU A 126 -21.85 20.52 21.84
C LEU A 126 -22.58 19.35 22.53
N VAL A 127 -22.30 18.11 22.12
CA VAL A 127 -22.86 16.92 22.76
C VAL A 127 -22.37 16.80 24.20
N ARG A 128 -21.10 17.09 24.46
CA ARG A 128 -20.54 17.05 25.82
C ARG A 128 -21.16 18.10 26.75
N ASP A 129 -21.28 19.35 26.30
CA ASP A 129 -21.86 20.43 27.10
C ASP A 129 -23.35 20.18 27.39
N THR A 130 -24.08 19.63 26.41
CA THR A 130 -25.49 19.28 26.58
C THR A 130 -25.68 18.08 27.50
N PHE A 131 -24.76 17.10 27.45
CA PHE A 131 -24.72 15.96 28.36
C PHE A 131 -24.40 16.39 29.80
N GLU A 132 -23.38 17.22 30.02
CA GLU A 132 -22.99 17.72 31.35
C GLU A 132 -24.07 18.61 31.98
N SER A 133 -24.89 19.28 31.16
CA SER A 133 -26.02 20.09 31.63
C SER A 133 -27.33 19.30 31.80
N LEU A 134 -27.37 18.01 31.46
CA LEU A 134 -28.51 17.13 31.74
C LEU A 134 -28.26 16.44 33.08
N ASP A 135 -29.17 16.60 34.05
CA ASP A 135 -29.15 15.86 35.31
C ASP A 135 -29.58 14.40 35.09
N LEU A 136 -28.69 13.61 34.48
CA LEU A 136 -28.89 12.19 34.20
C LEU A 136 -28.61 11.35 35.45
N GLY A 137 -29.37 10.27 35.63
CA GLY A 137 -29.07 9.27 36.65
C GLY A 137 -27.68 8.63 36.44
N PRO A 138 -26.97 8.23 37.50
CA PRO A 138 -25.57 7.78 37.43
C PRO A 138 -25.35 6.56 36.53
N VAL A 139 -26.36 5.70 36.39
CA VAL A 139 -26.33 4.53 35.49
C VAL A 139 -26.46 4.95 34.03
N ALA A 140 -27.37 5.87 33.72
CA ALA A 140 -27.59 6.34 32.35
C ALA A 140 -26.40 7.13 31.81
N ALA A 141 -25.78 7.94 32.67
CA ALA A 141 -24.55 8.67 32.34
C ALA A 141 -23.40 7.72 31.98
N ARG A 142 -23.18 6.67 32.78
CA ARG A 142 -22.11 5.69 32.57
C ARG A 142 -22.31 4.87 31.30
N VAL A 143 -23.55 4.49 30.98
CA VAL A 143 -23.88 3.74 29.75
C VAL A 143 -23.63 4.59 28.50
N PHE A 144 -24.05 5.87 28.53
CA PHE A 144 -23.82 6.77 27.41
C PHE A 144 -22.33 7.09 27.23
N GLU A 145 -21.60 7.33 28.32
CA GLU A 145 -20.16 7.61 28.27
C GLU A 145 -19.34 6.46 27.67
N PHE A 146 -19.64 5.23 28.11
CA PHE A 146 -18.96 4.04 27.64
C PHE A 146 -19.18 3.79 26.13
N HIS A 147 -20.39 3.97 25.61
CA HIS A 147 -20.66 3.70 24.21
C HIS A 147 -20.31 4.88 23.29
N PHE A 148 -20.60 6.12 23.68
CA PHE A 148 -20.45 7.28 22.81
C PHE A 148 -19.04 7.91 22.87
N PHE A 149 -18.44 8.02 24.07
CA PHE A 149 -17.13 8.68 24.22
C PHE A 149 -15.96 7.69 24.24
N GLN A 150 -16.16 6.49 24.77
CA GLN A 150 -15.11 5.47 24.88
C GLN A 150 -15.14 4.43 23.74
N ASP A 151 -16.11 4.54 22.82
CA ASP A 151 -16.33 3.60 21.70
C ASP A 151 -16.44 2.13 22.17
N GLY A 152 -16.95 1.93 23.39
CA GLY A 152 -17.11 0.63 24.02
C GLY A 152 -18.28 -0.14 23.40
N ASN A 153 -18.08 -1.44 23.15
CA ASN A 153 -19.15 -2.33 22.72
C ASN A 153 -19.99 -2.74 23.92
N PHE A 154 -21.32 -2.66 23.83
CA PHE A 154 -22.23 -3.11 24.90
C PHE A 154 -22.08 -4.59 25.27
N SER A 155 -21.40 -5.38 24.44
CA SER A 155 -21.04 -6.78 24.74
C SER A 155 -20.00 -6.89 25.85
N ASP A 156 -19.15 -5.87 26.01
CA ASP A 156 -18.07 -5.78 27.00
C ASP A 156 -18.48 -4.95 28.23
N TRP A 157 -19.78 -4.67 28.38
CA TRP A 157 -20.30 -3.91 29.50
C TRP A 157 -20.23 -4.73 30.81
N GLU A 158 -19.53 -4.20 31.82
CA GLU A 158 -19.32 -4.88 33.11
C GLU A 158 -20.49 -4.75 34.11
N GLY A 159 -21.63 -4.15 33.71
CA GLY A 159 -22.77 -3.92 34.60
C GLY A 159 -23.83 -5.04 34.58
N PRO A 160 -24.75 -5.05 35.56
CA PRO A 160 -25.81 -6.06 35.69
C PRO A 160 -26.92 -5.93 34.64
N GLU A 161 -26.90 -4.89 33.79
CA GLU A 161 -27.93 -4.60 32.81
C GLU A 161 -27.87 -5.55 31.61
N THR A 162 -29.04 -5.92 31.10
CA THR A 162 -29.13 -6.69 29.85
C THR A 162 -28.88 -5.80 28.63
N LEU A 163 -28.38 -6.38 27.53
CA LEU A 163 -28.16 -5.67 26.26
C LEU A 163 -29.38 -4.83 25.81
N LYS A 164 -30.59 -5.36 25.98
CA LYS A 164 -31.83 -4.65 25.62
C LYS A 164 -32.00 -3.36 26.46
N GLN A 165 -31.74 -3.44 27.76
CA GLN A 165 -31.82 -2.28 28.65
C GLN A 165 -30.75 -1.24 28.34
N LEU A 166 -29.54 -1.67 27.97
CA LEU A 166 -28.46 -0.76 27.56
C LEU A 166 -28.85 0.06 26.31
N TYR A 167 -29.42 -0.58 25.29
CA TYR A 167 -29.90 0.12 24.11
C TYR A 167 -31.09 1.04 24.40
N GLU A 168 -32.03 0.63 25.27
CA GLU A 168 -33.16 1.48 25.67
C GLU A 168 -32.68 2.74 26.41
N ILE A 169 -31.75 2.58 27.36
CA ILE A 169 -31.15 3.69 28.11
C ILE A 169 -30.36 4.61 27.16
N TYR A 170 -29.51 4.04 26.31
CA TYR A 170 -28.70 4.80 25.36
C TYR A 170 -29.56 5.61 24.38
N ASN A 171 -30.57 4.99 23.77
CA ASN A 171 -31.48 5.67 22.85
C ASN A 171 -32.29 6.76 23.56
N GLY A 172 -32.71 6.52 24.80
CA GLY A 172 -33.41 7.53 25.62
C GLY A 172 -32.54 8.75 25.90
N VAL A 173 -31.28 8.56 26.30
CA VAL A 173 -30.32 9.65 26.53
C VAL A 173 -30.01 10.39 25.22
N GLN A 174 -29.83 9.66 24.12
CA GLN A 174 -29.60 10.25 22.80
C GLN A 174 -30.78 11.12 22.34
N GLU A 175 -32.02 10.70 22.60
CA GLU A 175 -33.21 11.48 22.28
C GLU A 175 -33.31 12.74 23.14
N LEU A 176 -32.97 12.66 24.43
CA LEU A 176 -32.93 13.82 25.33
C LEU A 176 -31.88 14.87 24.88
N ILE A 177 -30.67 14.40 24.52
CA ILE A 177 -29.62 15.27 23.97
C ILE A 177 -30.10 15.91 22.66
N ARG A 178 -30.73 15.14 21.76
CA ARG A 178 -31.26 15.66 20.50
C ARG A 178 -32.34 16.73 20.71
N LYS A 179 -33.30 16.49 21.61
CA LYS A 179 -34.36 17.46 21.95
C LYS A 179 -33.78 18.76 22.52
N LYS A 180 -32.77 18.64 23.38
CA LYS A 180 -32.08 19.79 23.98
C LYS A 180 -31.27 20.60 22.97
N ILE A 181 -30.57 19.93 22.04
CA ILE A 181 -29.86 20.60 20.92
C ILE A 181 -30.85 21.28 19.97
N ALA A 182 -32.01 20.68 19.72
CA ALA A 182 -33.06 21.26 18.88
C ALA A 182 -33.79 22.45 19.53
N GLY A 183 -33.50 22.77 20.80
CA GLY A 183 -34.17 23.84 21.54
C GLY A 183 -35.63 23.53 21.89
N GLU A 184 -36.05 22.27 21.78
CA GLU A 184 -37.37 21.84 22.23
C GLU A 184 -37.34 21.73 23.76
N THR A 185 -37.85 22.77 24.42
CA THR A 185 -38.04 22.78 25.88
C THR A 185 -38.86 21.56 26.30
N ILE A 186 -38.23 20.68 27.07
CA ILE A 186 -38.94 19.62 27.80
C ILE A 186 -39.46 20.25 29.10
N PHE A 187 -40.44 21.13 28.97
CA PHE A 187 -41.32 21.59 30.04
C PHE A 187 -42.72 21.82 29.48
#